data_AF-A0A947G5B7-F1
#
_entry.id   AF-A0A947G5B7-F1
#
_cell.length_a   1.000
_cell.length_b   1.000
_cell.length_c   1.000
_cell.angle_alpha   90.00
_cell.angle_beta   90.00
_cell.angle_gamma   90.00
#
_symmetry.space_group_name_H-M   'P 1'
#
loop_
_entity.id
_entity.type
_entity.pdbx_description
1 polymer ?
#
loop_
_entity_poly.entity_id
_entity_poly.type
_entity_poly.pdbx_seq_one_letter_code
_entity_poly.pdbx_strand_id
1 'polypeptide(L)'
;MDVSPGPQSADNNLYEHSACPQWGLAILAWERDDKRAYQFEDGKLRVFKADYYKLLKPVDRPMDEVAEIYTELSKKLGRKEAAKRMSKDKAPIPLEKQLEFFKSKFPEGMGGKAWAEKMRAREGGKPLKRHRDPAIALTAELLSPEVVKAKKDAGQMVAVVEDMVKVLDATDLVSKAQTKPLREISDARANQVVASFLELMTGETPLVRRFEAWVSVLQRVAGKKPSWALCTALPALLAPTEHTPVKA
;
A
#
# COMPACT_ATOMS: atom_id res chain seq x y z
N MET A 1 50.78 10.66 14.05
CA MET A 1 50.06 9.85 13.06
C MET A 1 49.16 8.93 13.84
N ASP A 2 47.88 9.24 13.81
CA ASP A 2 46.83 8.65 14.63
C ASP A 2 46.33 7.38 13.94
N VAL A 3 46.52 6.22 14.57
CA VAL A 3 46.06 4.93 14.05
C VAL A 3 44.71 4.65 14.70
N SER A 4 43.65 4.98 13.99
CA SER A 4 42.27 4.65 14.36
C SER A 4 42.13 3.15 14.60
N PRO A 5 41.64 2.69 15.77
CA PRO A 5 41.35 1.28 15.98
C PRO A 5 40.08 0.90 15.20
N GLY A 6 40.18 -0.18 14.43
CA GLY A 6 39.07 -0.78 13.68
C GLY A 6 37.93 -1.27 14.61
N PRO A 7 36.76 -1.59 14.05
CA PRO A 7 35.57 -1.93 14.83
C PRO A 7 35.83 -3.16 15.70
N GLN A 8 35.82 -2.95 17.02
CA GLN A 8 35.93 -3.98 18.04
C GLN A 8 34.73 -4.94 17.96
N SER A 9 35.06 -6.23 17.96
CA SER A 9 34.31 -7.41 18.42
C SER A 9 32.78 -7.31 18.40
N ALA A 10 32.14 -7.93 17.41
CA ALA A 10 30.74 -8.32 17.52
C ALA A 10 30.62 -9.44 18.57
N ASP A 11 30.33 -9.08 19.82
CA ASP A 11 29.94 -10.06 20.83
C ASP A 11 28.71 -10.82 20.32
N ASN A 12 28.81 -12.15 20.19
CA ASN A 12 27.72 -13.06 19.82
C ASN A 12 26.68 -13.16 20.97
N ASN A 13 26.24 -12.03 21.51
CA ASN A 13 25.30 -11.97 22.61
C ASN A 13 23.85 -12.05 22.11
N LEU A 14 23.05 -12.83 22.83
CA LEU A 14 21.60 -12.80 22.71
C LEU A 14 21.01 -11.77 23.66
N TYR A 15 19.95 -11.11 23.21
CA TYR A 15 19.25 -10.07 23.96
C TYR A 15 17.78 -10.43 24.12
N GLU A 16 17.20 -10.13 25.27
CA GLU A 16 15.75 -10.19 25.50
C GLU A 16 15.21 -8.79 25.83
N HIS A 17 14.00 -8.49 25.35
CA HIS A 17 13.34 -7.24 25.67
C HIS A 17 12.55 -7.33 26.99
N SER A 18 12.99 -6.61 28.02
CA SER A 18 12.49 -6.75 29.39
C SER A 18 10.99 -6.45 29.56
N ALA A 19 10.42 -5.59 28.71
CA ALA A 19 8.99 -5.27 28.75
C ALA A 19 8.14 -6.06 27.74
N CYS A 20 8.79 -6.82 26.85
CA CYS A 20 8.10 -7.59 25.81
C CYS A 20 8.77 -8.96 25.61
N PRO A 21 8.74 -9.84 26.62
CA PRO A 21 9.38 -11.16 26.55
C PRO A 21 8.78 -12.03 25.43
N GLN A 22 7.53 -11.78 25.03
CA GLN A 22 6.86 -12.48 23.92
C GLN A 22 7.51 -12.25 22.54
N TRP A 23 8.48 -11.35 22.41
CA TRP A 23 9.24 -11.18 21.16
C TRP A 23 10.36 -12.21 20.99
N GLY A 24 10.68 -12.96 22.07
CA GLY A 24 11.76 -13.92 22.10
C GLY A 24 13.15 -13.27 22.13
N LEU A 25 14.16 -14.09 21.83
CA LEU A 25 15.55 -13.68 21.83
C LEU A 25 15.90 -12.87 20.58
N ALA A 26 16.95 -12.07 20.65
CA ALA A 26 17.39 -11.23 19.55
C ALA A 26 18.90 -11.16 19.44
N ILE A 27 19.38 -10.90 18.22
CA ILE A 27 20.76 -10.52 17.95
C ILE A 27 20.84 -9.05 17.55
N LEU A 28 21.96 -8.40 17.88
CA LEU A 28 22.26 -7.07 17.38
C LEU A 28 22.57 -7.14 15.88
N ALA A 29 21.74 -6.50 15.06
CA ALA A 29 21.89 -6.47 13.61
C ALA A 29 22.83 -5.35 13.13
N TRP A 30 22.69 -4.15 13.69
CA TRP A 30 23.57 -3.01 13.42
C TRP A 30 23.40 -1.92 14.48
N GLU A 31 24.41 -1.08 14.60
CA GLU A 31 24.42 0.14 15.42
C GLU A 31 24.91 1.33 14.58
N ARG A 32 24.10 2.38 14.46
CA ARG A 32 24.38 3.61 13.69
C ARG A 32 23.57 4.78 14.25
N ASP A 33 24.12 5.98 14.25
CA ASP A 33 23.42 7.23 14.60
C ASP A 33 22.60 7.14 15.90
N ASP A 34 23.24 6.66 16.98
CA ASP A 34 22.64 6.42 18.31
C ASP A 34 21.41 5.50 18.30
N LYS A 35 21.34 4.62 17.30
CA LYS A 35 20.31 3.60 17.16
C LYS A 35 20.91 2.22 17.03
N ARG A 36 20.27 1.27 17.71
CA ARG A 36 20.57 -0.17 17.60
C ARG A 36 19.37 -0.88 17.00
N ALA A 37 19.63 -1.73 16.02
CA ALA A 37 18.63 -2.63 15.47
C ALA A 37 18.86 -4.05 15.94
N TYR A 38 17.78 -4.72 16.33
CA TYR A 38 17.80 -6.09 16.82
C TYR A 38 16.87 -6.95 15.98
N GLN A 39 17.34 -8.12 15.56
CA GLN A 39 16.55 -9.14 14.88
C GLN A 39 16.04 -10.14 15.91
N PHE A 40 14.73 -10.14 16.15
CA PHE A 40 14.05 -10.99 17.13
C PHE A 40 13.61 -12.33 16.51
N GLU A 41 13.40 -13.34 17.36
CA GLU A 41 12.85 -14.66 17.02
C GLU A 41 11.47 -14.61 16.39
N ASP A 42 10.63 -13.63 16.81
CA ASP A 42 9.33 -13.34 16.19
C ASP A 42 9.42 -12.89 14.71
N GLY A 43 10.64 -12.83 14.19
CA GLY A 43 10.95 -12.56 12.80
C GLY A 43 10.94 -11.07 12.48
N LYS A 44 10.73 -10.16 13.43
CA LYS A 44 10.74 -8.71 13.17
C LYS A 44 12.07 -8.07 13.57
N LEU A 45 12.49 -7.11 12.75
CA LEU A 45 13.63 -6.23 13.04
C LEU A 45 13.09 -4.99 13.74
N ARG A 46 13.62 -4.64 14.92
CA ARG A 46 13.21 -3.46 15.69
C ARG A 46 14.39 -2.55 15.94
N VAL A 47 14.17 -1.25 15.87
CA VAL A 47 15.20 -0.22 16.06
C VAL A 47 14.89 0.57 17.32
N PHE A 48 15.88 0.69 18.21
CA PHE A 48 15.79 1.43 19.46
C PHE A 48 16.78 2.59 19.45
N LYS A 49 16.39 3.71 20.09
CA LYS A 49 17.31 4.82 20.40
C LYS A 49 18.07 4.54 21.69
N ALA A 50 19.20 5.21 21.91
CA ALA A 50 20.06 5.06 23.10
C ALA A 50 19.30 4.99 24.44
N ASP A 51 18.32 5.89 24.67
CA ASP A 51 17.55 5.95 25.91
C ASP A 51 16.78 4.66 26.25
N TYR A 52 16.56 3.80 25.26
CA TYR A 52 15.79 2.56 25.37
C TYR A 52 16.66 1.30 25.43
N TYR A 53 18.00 1.42 25.38
CA TYR A 53 18.88 0.25 25.42
C TYR A 53 18.78 -0.52 26.73
N LYS A 54 18.43 0.16 27.83
CA LYS A 54 18.15 -0.47 29.14
C LYS A 54 17.04 -1.53 29.13
N LEU A 55 16.20 -1.53 28.09
CA LEU A 55 15.15 -2.54 27.91
C LEU A 55 15.66 -3.82 27.23
N LEU A 56 16.89 -3.82 26.70
CA LEU A 56 17.50 -4.95 26.00
C LEU A 56 18.56 -5.53 26.93
N LYS A 57 18.22 -6.65 27.57
CA LYS A 57 19.12 -7.30 28.52
C LYS A 57 19.88 -8.43 27.82
N PRO A 58 21.21 -8.51 27.98
CA PRO A 58 21.95 -9.67 27.52
C PRO A 58 21.49 -10.91 28.30
N VAL A 59 21.36 -12.02 27.59
CA VAL A 59 20.96 -13.31 28.16
C VAL A 59 22.19 -14.21 28.22
N ASP A 60 22.51 -14.69 29.41
CA ASP A 60 23.56 -15.68 29.63
C ASP A 60 22.98 -17.09 29.44
N ARG A 61 23.52 -17.83 28.47
CA ARG A 61 23.07 -19.17 28.07
C ARG A 61 24.28 -20.01 27.65
N PRO A 62 24.17 -21.36 27.69
CA PRO A 62 25.21 -22.22 27.17
C PRO A 62 25.62 -21.84 25.75
N MET A 63 26.93 -21.82 25.48
CA MET A 63 27.49 -21.33 24.22
C MET A 63 26.95 -22.06 22.99
N ASP A 64 26.64 -23.35 23.12
CA ASP A 64 26.09 -24.18 22.05
C ASP A 64 24.68 -23.69 21.63
N GLU A 65 23.80 -23.39 22.59
CA GLU A 65 22.47 -22.84 22.33
C GLU A 65 22.55 -21.44 21.71
N VAL A 66 23.48 -20.61 22.21
CA VAL A 66 23.70 -19.26 21.69
C VAL A 66 24.13 -19.32 20.22
N ALA A 67 25.05 -20.22 19.87
CA ALA A 67 25.55 -20.36 18.51
C ALA A 67 24.46 -20.81 17.51
N GLU A 68 23.59 -21.73 17.91
CA GLU A 68 22.47 -22.19 17.08
C GLU A 68 21.47 -21.07 16.80
N ILE A 69 21.01 -20.38 17.86
CA ILE A 69 20.03 -19.28 17.77
C ILE A 69 20.63 -18.11 16.98
N TYR A 70 21.89 -17.78 17.24
CA TYR A 70 22.62 -16.73 16.53
C TYR A 70 22.73 -17.05 15.04
N THR A 71 23.01 -18.30 14.68
CA THR A 71 23.10 -18.76 13.29
C THR A 71 21.75 -18.64 12.57
N GLU A 72 20.66 -19.04 13.23
CA GLU A 72 19.31 -18.93 12.66
C GLU A 72 18.89 -17.47 12.45
N LEU A 73 19.07 -16.62 13.47
CA LEU A 73 18.72 -15.21 13.40
C LEU A 73 19.59 -14.45 12.38
N SER A 74 20.88 -14.80 12.27
CA SER A 74 21.79 -14.24 11.26
C SER A 74 21.37 -14.60 9.83
N LYS A 75 20.92 -15.85 9.59
CA LYS A 75 20.35 -16.25 8.29
C LYS A 75 19.09 -15.44 7.95
N LYS A 76 18.20 -15.19 8.93
CA LYS A 76 17.00 -14.35 8.76
C LYS A 76 17.36 -12.90 8.44
N LEU A 77 18.37 -12.35 9.13
CA LEU A 77 18.88 -11.00 8.88
C LEU A 77 19.47 -10.87 7.47
N GLY A 78 20.36 -11.79 7.07
CA GLY A 78 21.02 -11.78 5.76
C GLY A 78 20.04 -11.86 4.59
N ARG A 79 18.96 -12.67 4.70
CA ARG A 79 17.92 -12.75 3.67
C ARG A 79 17.16 -11.42 3.51
N LYS A 80 16.88 -10.72 4.61
CA LYS A 80 16.18 -9.43 4.58
C LYS A 80 17.07 -8.30 4.09
N GLU A 81 18.33 -8.26 4.49
CA GLU A 81 19.27 -7.28 3.99
C GLU A 81 19.56 -7.48 2.51
N ALA A 82 19.73 -8.72 2.06
CA ALA A 82 19.85 -9.05 0.64
C ALA A 82 18.60 -8.59 -0.15
N ALA A 83 17.39 -8.87 0.35
CA ALA A 83 16.15 -8.39 -0.27
C ALA A 83 16.07 -6.86 -0.33
N LYS A 84 16.51 -6.16 0.73
CA LYS A 84 16.47 -4.69 0.82
C LYS A 84 17.55 -4.02 -0.05
N ARG A 85 18.75 -4.60 -0.17
CA ARG A 85 19.80 -4.15 -1.10
C ARG A 85 19.37 -4.39 -2.55
N MET A 86 18.84 -5.57 -2.85
CA MET A 86 18.28 -5.89 -4.16
C MET A 86 17.09 -5.00 -4.56
N SER A 87 16.41 -4.35 -3.62
CA SER A 87 15.33 -3.40 -3.92
C SER A 87 15.79 -1.95 -4.03
N LYS A 88 16.94 -1.58 -3.43
CA LYS A 88 17.47 -0.21 -3.45
C LYS A 88 18.36 0.09 -4.66
N ASP A 89 19.07 -0.91 -5.18
CA ASP A 89 20.06 -0.73 -6.26
C ASP A 89 19.58 -1.19 -7.65
N LYS A 90 18.30 -1.51 -7.82
CA LYS A 90 17.79 -1.81 -9.15
C LYS A 90 17.58 -0.51 -9.93
N ALA A 91 18.53 -0.22 -10.81
CA ALA A 91 18.27 0.66 -11.95
C ALA A 91 16.93 0.25 -12.58
N PRO A 92 16.06 1.21 -12.95
CA PRO A 92 14.79 0.90 -13.60
C PRO A 92 15.03 -0.05 -14.78
N ILE A 93 14.24 -1.11 -14.90
CA ILE A 93 14.33 -2.01 -16.06
C ILE A 93 14.08 -1.15 -17.30
N PRO A 94 14.99 -1.11 -18.29
CA PRO A 94 14.79 -0.35 -19.51
C PRO A 94 13.45 -0.71 -20.18
N LEU A 95 12.80 0.28 -20.78
CA LEU A 95 11.47 0.10 -21.39
C LEU A 95 11.47 -1.06 -22.38
N GLU A 96 12.54 -1.21 -23.15
CA GLU A 96 12.72 -2.25 -24.15
C GLU A 96 12.61 -3.64 -23.53
N LYS A 97 13.27 -3.87 -22.38
CA LYS A 97 13.19 -5.14 -21.65
C LYS A 97 11.81 -5.38 -21.04
N GLN A 98 11.13 -4.32 -20.61
CA GLN A 98 9.74 -4.44 -20.15
C GLN A 98 8.81 -4.85 -21.29
N LEU A 99 9.01 -4.26 -22.48
CA LEU A 99 8.24 -4.58 -23.69
C LEU A 99 8.54 -5.99 -24.18
N GLU A 100 9.80 -6.44 -24.16
CA GLU A 100 10.19 -7.81 -24.50
C GLU A 100 9.49 -8.83 -23.59
N PHE A 101 9.57 -8.63 -22.27
CA PHE A 101 8.90 -9.49 -21.30
C PHE A 101 7.37 -9.45 -21.43
N PHE A 102 6.81 -8.28 -21.74
CA PHE A 102 5.39 -8.14 -21.99
C PHE A 102 4.97 -8.95 -23.23
N LYS A 103 5.68 -8.77 -24.36
CA LYS A 103 5.42 -9.50 -25.61
C LYS A 103 5.63 -11.00 -25.46
N SER A 104 6.58 -11.43 -24.63
CA SER A 104 6.79 -12.86 -24.36
C SER A 104 5.62 -13.51 -23.61
N LYS A 105 4.84 -12.72 -22.85
CA LYS A 105 3.65 -13.18 -22.13
C LYS A 105 2.35 -12.94 -22.88
N PHE A 106 2.30 -11.88 -23.69
CA PHE A 106 1.14 -11.46 -24.48
C PHE A 106 1.61 -11.13 -25.91
N PRO A 107 1.79 -12.14 -26.77
CA PRO A 107 2.26 -11.93 -28.15
C PRO A 107 1.37 -10.99 -28.97
N GLU A 108 0.06 -11.08 -28.77
CA GLU A 108 -0.97 -10.21 -29.38
C GLU A 108 -1.11 -8.83 -28.70
N GLY A 109 -0.26 -8.55 -27.70
CA GLY A 109 -0.25 -7.30 -26.95
C GLY A 109 -1.51 -7.06 -26.10
N MET A 110 -1.84 -5.79 -25.90
CA MET A 110 -2.98 -5.37 -25.05
C MET A 110 -4.34 -5.59 -25.71
N GLY A 111 -4.39 -5.84 -27.03
CA GLY A 111 -5.62 -6.18 -27.75
C GLY A 111 -5.92 -7.68 -27.77
N GLY A 112 -4.95 -8.52 -27.39
CA GLY A 112 -5.07 -9.97 -27.47
C GLY A 112 -5.97 -10.61 -26.41
N LYS A 113 -6.51 -11.79 -26.72
CA LYS A 113 -7.42 -12.54 -25.83
C LYS A 113 -6.78 -12.84 -24.47
N ALA A 114 -5.51 -13.23 -24.45
CA ALA A 114 -4.80 -13.56 -23.20
C ALA A 114 -4.65 -12.35 -22.25
N TRP A 115 -4.47 -11.14 -22.79
CA TRP A 115 -4.42 -9.92 -21.97
C TRP A 115 -5.82 -9.54 -21.49
N ALA A 116 -6.82 -9.60 -22.38
CA ALA A 116 -8.21 -9.32 -22.06
C ALA A 116 -8.72 -10.23 -20.92
N GLU A 117 -8.49 -11.54 -21.01
CA GLU A 117 -8.86 -12.51 -19.96
C GLU A 117 -8.19 -12.22 -18.61
N LYS A 118 -6.96 -11.70 -18.64
CA LYS A 118 -6.20 -11.43 -17.43
C LYS A 118 -6.57 -10.13 -16.75
N MET A 119 -6.85 -9.08 -17.54
CA MET A 119 -6.96 -7.69 -17.06
C MET A 119 -8.32 -7.03 -17.30
N ARG A 120 -9.09 -7.46 -18.30
CA ARG A 120 -10.35 -6.84 -18.70
C ARG A 120 -11.53 -7.62 -18.11
N ALA A 121 -11.76 -8.84 -18.58
CA ALA A 121 -12.79 -9.75 -18.08
C ALA A 121 -12.47 -11.19 -18.48
N ARG A 122 -12.90 -12.17 -17.68
CA ARG A 122 -12.77 -13.59 -18.00
C ARG A 122 -14.12 -14.13 -18.46
N GLU A 123 -14.12 -14.87 -19.57
CA GLU A 123 -15.29 -15.58 -20.05
C GLU A 123 -15.68 -16.72 -19.09
N GLY A 124 -16.96 -16.79 -18.71
CA GLY A 124 -17.52 -17.91 -17.93
C GLY A 124 -17.01 -18.08 -16.49
N GLY A 125 -16.40 -17.06 -15.87
CA GLY A 125 -15.83 -17.16 -14.52
C GLY A 125 -16.18 -15.98 -13.59
N LYS A 126 -15.99 -16.18 -12.28
CA LYS A 126 -16.19 -15.10 -11.28
C LYS A 126 -15.23 -13.94 -11.55
N PRO A 127 -15.71 -12.68 -11.57
CA PRO A 127 -14.86 -11.50 -11.66
C PRO A 127 -13.79 -11.46 -10.57
N LEU A 128 -12.55 -11.15 -10.96
CA LEU A 128 -11.44 -10.91 -10.04
C LEU A 128 -11.21 -9.42 -9.90
N LYS A 129 -10.68 -9.00 -8.75
CA LYS A 129 -10.42 -7.58 -8.45
C LYS A 129 -9.53 -6.82 -9.45
N ARG A 130 -8.70 -7.56 -10.18
CA ARG A 130 -7.84 -7.01 -11.24
C ARG A 130 -8.57 -6.76 -12.56
N HIS A 131 -9.75 -7.34 -12.76
CA HIS A 131 -10.55 -7.19 -13.98
C HIS A 131 -11.20 -5.80 -14.00
N ARG A 132 -10.99 -5.06 -15.08
CA ARG A 132 -11.46 -3.68 -15.21
C ARG A 132 -12.89 -3.58 -15.72
N ASP A 133 -13.32 -4.45 -16.63
CA ASP A 133 -14.66 -4.33 -17.23
C ASP A 133 -15.79 -4.54 -16.21
N PRO A 134 -15.72 -5.55 -15.31
CA PRO A 134 -16.72 -5.69 -14.27
C PRO A 134 -16.76 -4.48 -13.31
N ALA A 135 -15.61 -3.86 -13.04
CA ALA A 135 -15.55 -2.69 -12.19
C ALA A 135 -16.11 -1.44 -12.89
N ILE A 136 -15.82 -1.25 -14.18
CA ILE A 136 -16.39 -0.18 -15.01
C ILE A 136 -17.91 -0.34 -15.09
N ALA A 137 -18.40 -1.55 -15.37
CA ALA A 137 -19.84 -1.85 -15.43
C ALA A 137 -20.54 -1.56 -14.09
N LEU A 138 -19.96 -2.02 -12.97
CA LEU A 138 -20.48 -1.75 -11.63
C LEU A 138 -20.47 -0.24 -11.29
N THR A 139 -19.45 0.48 -11.75
CA THR A 139 -19.34 1.93 -11.56
C THR A 139 -20.43 2.66 -12.35
N ALA A 140 -20.65 2.29 -13.60
CA ALA A 140 -21.72 2.84 -14.41
C ALA A 140 -23.11 2.53 -13.80
N GLU A 141 -23.31 1.33 -13.27
CA GLU A 141 -24.58 0.93 -12.63
C GLU A 141 -24.88 1.76 -11.36
N LEU A 142 -23.88 1.94 -10.50
CA LEU A 142 -24.11 2.51 -9.16
C LEU A 142 -23.81 4.00 -9.05
N LEU A 143 -22.93 4.51 -9.90
CA LEU A 143 -22.29 5.82 -9.77
C LEU A 143 -22.32 6.64 -11.07
N SER A 144 -23.20 6.31 -12.03
CA SER A 144 -23.45 7.24 -13.14
C SER A 144 -23.94 8.59 -12.62
N PRO A 145 -23.67 9.70 -13.33
CA PRO A 145 -24.14 11.01 -12.91
C PRO A 145 -25.65 11.06 -12.61
N GLU A 146 -26.45 10.36 -13.42
CA GLU A 146 -27.90 10.27 -13.28
C GLU A 146 -28.30 9.55 -11.99
N VAL A 147 -27.66 8.39 -11.71
CA VAL A 147 -27.93 7.60 -10.50
C VAL A 147 -27.52 8.38 -9.25
N VAL A 148 -26.35 9.03 -9.28
CA VAL A 148 -25.86 9.83 -8.15
C VAL A 148 -26.76 11.04 -7.92
N LYS A 149 -27.18 11.73 -8.99
CA LYS A 149 -28.11 12.87 -8.90
C LYS A 149 -29.45 12.46 -8.31
N ALA A 150 -30.05 11.36 -8.78
CA ALA A 150 -31.31 10.85 -8.25
C ALA A 150 -31.24 10.53 -6.75
N LYS A 151 -30.17 9.85 -6.30
CA LYS A 151 -29.95 9.55 -4.88
C LYS A 151 -29.71 10.81 -4.05
N LYS A 152 -28.97 11.79 -4.59
CA LYS A 152 -28.77 13.09 -3.94
C LYS A 152 -30.10 13.83 -3.75
N ASP A 153 -30.93 13.88 -4.79
CA ASP A 153 -32.24 14.55 -4.75
C ASP A 153 -33.20 13.85 -3.77
N ALA A 154 -33.05 12.53 -3.58
CA ALA A 154 -33.75 11.74 -2.56
C ALA A 154 -33.12 11.83 -1.14
N GLY A 155 -32.08 12.64 -0.94
CA GLY A 155 -31.41 12.78 0.37
C GLY A 155 -30.56 11.59 0.80
N GLN A 156 -30.20 10.68 -0.12
CA GLN A 156 -29.51 9.41 0.15
C GLN A 156 -27.99 9.51 -0.02
N MET A 157 -27.36 10.58 0.49
CA MET A 157 -25.93 10.84 0.26
C MET A 157 -25.03 9.76 0.87
N VAL A 158 -25.39 9.20 2.03
CA VAL A 158 -24.63 8.11 2.65
C VAL A 158 -24.63 6.87 1.77
N ALA A 159 -25.78 6.50 1.19
CA ALA A 159 -25.89 5.36 0.29
C ALA A 159 -25.00 5.53 -0.96
N VAL A 160 -24.88 6.75 -1.50
CA VAL A 160 -23.94 7.02 -2.59
C VAL A 160 -22.49 6.75 -2.17
N VAL A 161 -22.09 7.16 -0.96
CA VAL A 161 -20.73 6.89 -0.46
C VAL A 161 -20.51 5.40 -0.20
N GLU A 162 -21.53 4.67 0.24
CA GLU A 162 -21.48 3.21 0.35
C GLU A 162 -21.27 2.56 -1.02
N ASP A 163 -21.94 3.04 -2.07
CA ASP A 163 -21.74 2.59 -3.45
C ASP A 163 -20.33 2.90 -3.97
N MET A 164 -19.79 4.09 -3.66
CA MET A 164 -18.38 4.43 -3.93
C MET A 164 -17.45 3.39 -3.30
N VAL A 165 -17.66 3.08 -2.02
CA VAL A 165 -16.84 2.09 -1.32
C VAL A 165 -17.01 0.69 -1.91
N LYS A 166 -18.23 0.29 -2.27
CA LYS A 166 -18.53 -1.00 -2.91
C LYS A 166 -17.79 -1.17 -4.22
N VAL A 167 -17.79 -0.13 -5.07
CA VAL A 167 -17.02 -0.09 -6.32
C VAL A 167 -15.53 -0.21 -6.04
N LEU A 168 -15.00 0.63 -5.15
CA LEU A 168 -13.57 0.62 -4.82
C LEU A 168 -13.10 -0.74 -4.28
N ASP A 169 -13.90 -1.37 -3.42
CA ASP A 169 -13.65 -2.70 -2.85
C ASP A 169 -13.71 -3.82 -3.88
N ALA A 170 -14.47 -3.65 -4.95
CA ALA A 170 -14.52 -4.61 -6.06
C ALA A 170 -13.24 -4.61 -6.90
N THR A 171 -12.33 -3.64 -6.68
CA THR A 171 -11.08 -3.52 -7.43
C THR A 171 -9.84 -3.83 -6.57
N ASP A 172 -8.70 -3.93 -7.25
CA ASP A 172 -7.36 -3.89 -6.65
C ASP A 172 -6.68 -2.53 -6.81
N LEU A 173 -7.41 -1.49 -7.25
CA LEU A 173 -6.87 -0.14 -7.42
C LEU A 173 -6.64 0.54 -6.07
N VAL A 174 -7.54 0.30 -5.11
CA VAL A 174 -7.52 0.91 -3.78
C VAL A 174 -7.56 -0.18 -2.71
N SER A 175 -6.77 -0.01 -1.65
CA SER A 175 -6.76 -0.92 -0.49
C SER A 175 -7.90 -0.60 0.49
N LYS A 176 -8.28 -1.60 1.30
CA LYS A 176 -9.28 -1.40 2.36
C LYS A 176 -8.91 -0.29 3.35
N ALA A 177 -7.62 -0.13 3.65
CA ALA A 177 -7.14 0.92 4.55
C ALA A 177 -7.37 2.33 3.98
N GLN A 178 -7.33 2.48 2.65
CA GLN A 178 -7.62 3.75 1.98
C GLN A 178 -9.12 4.05 1.91
N THR A 179 -9.99 3.02 1.83
CA THR A 179 -11.45 3.23 1.82
C THR A 179 -12.07 3.38 3.21
N LYS A 180 -11.34 3.03 4.29
CA LYS A 180 -11.82 3.12 5.67
C LYS A 180 -12.47 4.47 6.03
N PRO A 181 -11.88 5.64 5.74
CA PRO A 181 -12.48 6.92 6.12
C PRO A 181 -13.82 7.22 5.45
N LEU A 182 -14.09 6.63 4.27
CA LEU A 182 -15.37 6.77 3.58
C LEU A 182 -16.47 5.91 4.21
N ARG A 183 -16.13 4.78 4.86
CA ARG A 183 -17.11 3.93 5.56
C ARG A 183 -17.59 4.53 6.87
N GLU A 184 -16.73 5.30 7.52
CA GLU A 184 -17.00 5.92 8.82
C GLU A 184 -17.49 7.37 8.65
N ILE A 185 -18.07 7.68 7.47
CA ILE A 185 -18.47 9.03 7.12
C ILE A 185 -19.77 9.42 7.84
N SER A 186 -19.80 10.63 8.38
CA SER A 186 -21.04 11.26 8.88
C SER A 186 -21.88 11.82 7.72
N ASP A 187 -23.20 11.92 7.88
CA ASP A 187 -24.13 12.48 6.90
C ASP A 187 -23.70 13.84 6.33
N ALA A 188 -23.27 14.77 7.20
CA ALA A 188 -22.82 16.10 6.79
C ALA A 188 -21.60 16.06 5.84
N ARG A 189 -20.69 15.11 6.08
CA ARG A 189 -19.51 14.89 5.23
C ARG A 189 -19.86 14.11 3.96
N ALA A 190 -20.81 13.19 4.03
CA ALA A 190 -21.29 12.44 2.86
C ALA A 190 -21.83 13.41 1.80
N ASN A 191 -22.59 14.43 2.21
CA ASN A 191 -23.09 15.44 1.28
C ASN A 191 -21.96 16.20 0.56
N GLN A 192 -20.88 16.55 1.26
CA GLN A 192 -19.71 17.21 0.65
C GLN A 192 -18.98 16.30 -0.35
N VAL A 193 -18.82 15.02 -0.02
CA VAL A 193 -18.21 14.00 -0.91
C VAL A 193 -19.04 13.86 -2.18
N VAL A 194 -20.34 13.64 -2.04
CA VAL A 194 -21.25 13.42 -3.17
C VAL A 194 -21.33 14.66 -4.07
N ALA A 195 -21.44 15.86 -3.48
CA ALA A 195 -21.48 17.11 -4.25
C ALA A 195 -20.20 17.33 -5.05
N SER A 196 -19.03 17.12 -4.43
CA SER A 196 -17.75 17.29 -5.12
C SER A 196 -17.49 16.21 -6.17
N PHE A 197 -17.99 15.00 -5.96
CA PHE A 197 -17.90 13.93 -6.95
C PHE A 197 -18.78 14.22 -8.17
N LEU A 198 -20.03 14.67 -7.96
CA LEU A 198 -20.91 15.14 -9.04
C LEU A 198 -20.28 16.28 -9.84
N GLU A 199 -19.75 17.29 -9.16
CA GLU A 199 -19.05 18.39 -9.82
C GLU A 199 -17.86 17.86 -10.64
N LEU A 200 -17.07 16.94 -10.11
CA LEU A 200 -15.97 16.32 -10.85
C LEU A 200 -16.41 15.58 -12.12
N MET A 201 -17.64 15.04 -12.16
CA MET A 201 -18.15 14.32 -13.31
C MET A 201 -18.81 15.24 -14.34
N THR A 202 -19.66 16.17 -13.90
CA THR A 202 -20.56 16.93 -14.79
C THR A 202 -20.33 18.43 -14.77
N GLY A 203 -19.45 18.92 -13.90
CA GLY A 203 -19.19 20.34 -13.75
C GLY A 203 -18.57 20.96 -15.00
N GLU A 204 -18.93 22.21 -15.27
CA GLU A 204 -18.45 22.96 -16.44
C GLU A 204 -17.13 23.70 -16.16
N THR A 205 -16.74 23.81 -14.89
CA THR A 205 -15.48 24.47 -14.52
C THR A 205 -14.26 23.64 -14.99
N PRO A 206 -13.07 24.25 -15.13
CA PRO A 206 -11.89 23.52 -15.59
C PRO A 206 -11.61 22.27 -14.72
N LEU A 207 -11.35 21.14 -15.37
CA LEU A 207 -11.17 19.83 -14.72
C LEU A 207 -10.17 19.89 -13.54
N VAL A 208 -9.07 20.63 -13.70
CA VAL A 208 -8.06 20.82 -12.65
C VAL A 208 -8.69 21.35 -11.36
N ARG A 209 -9.55 22.37 -11.44
CA ARG A 209 -10.20 22.96 -10.26
C ARG A 209 -11.19 21.99 -9.62
N ARG A 210 -11.97 21.28 -10.44
CA ARG A 210 -12.93 20.27 -9.96
C ARG A 210 -12.22 19.11 -9.27
N PHE A 211 -11.08 18.68 -9.82
CA PHE A 211 -10.26 17.63 -9.25
C PHE A 211 -9.55 18.08 -7.96
N GLU A 212 -9.04 19.31 -7.89
CA GLU A 212 -8.47 19.88 -6.66
C GLU A 212 -9.52 19.95 -5.54
N ALA A 213 -10.74 20.37 -5.86
CA ALA A 213 -11.86 20.38 -4.92
C ALA A 213 -12.18 18.97 -4.40
N TRP A 214 -12.21 17.98 -5.29
CA TRP A 214 -12.38 16.57 -4.95
C TRP A 214 -11.30 16.04 -4.00
N VAL A 215 -10.03 16.30 -4.31
CA VAL A 215 -8.90 15.92 -3.45
C VAL A 215 -9.00 16.59 -2.08
N SER A 216 -9.36 17.87 -2.04
CA SER A 216 -9.53 18.63 -0.80
C SER A 216 -10.65 18.06 0.08
N VAL A 217 -11.78 17.64 -0.52
CA VAL A 217 -12.87 16.97 0.21
C VAL A 217 -12.39 15.63 0.78
N LEU A 218 -11.74 14.79 -0.02
CA LEU A 218 -11.19 13.52 0.45
C LEU A 218 -10.17 13.70 1.58
N GLN A 219 -9.33 14.73 1.51
CA GLN A 219 -8.38 15.06 2.57
C GLN A 219 -9.07 15.40 3.89
N ARG A 220 -10.15 16.19 3.85
CA ARG A 220 -10.94 16.54 5.03
C ARG A 220 -11.62 15.33 5.65
N VAL A 221 -12.14 14.42 4.83
CA VAL A 221 -12.74 13.15 5.31
C VAL A 221 -11.68 12.25 5.94
N ALA A 222 -10.53 12.08 5.29
CA ALA A 222 -9.48 11.20 5.75
C ALA A 222 -8.65 11.75 6.93
N GLY A 223 -8.72 13.06 7.20
CA GLY A 223 -7.89 13.75 8.19
C GLY A 223 -6.40 13.80 7.84
N LYS A 224 -6.05 13.40 6.62
CA LYS A 224 -4.68 13.32 6.10
C LYS A 224 -4.69 13.39 4.58
N LYS A 225 -3.52 13.62 3.98
CA LYS A 225 -3.38 13.63 2.52
C LYS A 225 -3.90 12.31 1.92
N PRO A 226 -4.89 12.34 1.01
CA PRO A 226 -5.40 11.13 0.38
C PRO A 226 -4.36 10.59 -0.61
N SER A 227 -4.36 9.28 -0.80
CA SER A 227 -3.51 8.65 -1.81
C SER A 227 -4.03 8.93 -3.21
N TRP A 228 -3.12 9.03 -4.19
CA TRP A 228 -3.48 9.15 -5.60
C TRP A 228 -4.44 8.06 -6.08
N ALA A 229 -4.27 6.83 -5.60
CA ALA A 229 -5.17 5.71 -5.91
C ALA A 229 -6.62 6.01 -5.55
N LEU A 230 -6.86 6.53 -4.33
CA LEU A 230 -8.19 6.90 -3.88
C LEU A 230 -8.77 8.06 -4.71
N CYS A 231 -7.95 9.06 -5.05
CA CYS A 231 -8.41 10.24 -5.78
C CYS A 231 -8.78 9.94 -7.23
N THR A 232 -8.09 8.99 -7.87
CA THR A 232 -8.17 8.76 -9.34
C THR A 232 -8.94 7.51 -9.73
N ALA A 233 -9.17 6.55 -8.82
CA ALA A 233 -9.84 5.29 -9.15
C ALA A 233 -11.28 5.47 -9.67
N LEU A 234 -12.14 6.20 -8.95
CA LEU A 234 -13.54 6.37 -9.36
C LEU A 234 -13.69 7.14 -10.70
N PRO A 235 -13.02 8.29 -10.90
CA PRO A 235 -13.06 8.98 -12.19
C PRO A 235 -12.59 8.08 -13.35
N ALA A 236 -11.52 7.32 -13.14
CA ALA A 236 -10.99 6.41 -14.16
C ALA A 236 -11.89 5.20 -14.45
N LEU A 237 -12.72 4.77 -13.50
CA LEU A 237 -13.68 3.69 -13.74
C LEU A 237 -14.94 4.19 -14.45
N LEU A 238 -15.31 5.46 -14.23
CA LEU A 238 -16.49 6.05 -14.85
C LEU A 238 -16.21 6.52 -16.29
N ALA A 239 -15.06 7.17 -16.51
CA ALA A 239 -14.64 7.68 -17.82
C ALA A 239 -13.24 7.14 -18.16
N PRO A 240 -13.10 5.84 -18.46
CA PRO A 240 -11.80 5.18 -18.66
C PRO A 240 -11.02 5.67 -19.88
N THR A 241 -11.67 6.37 -20.81
CA THR A 241 -11.05 7.01 -21.97
C THR A 241 -10.51 8.42 -21.67
N GLU A 242 -10.95 9.03 -20.56
CA GLU A 242 -10.61 10.41 -20.18
C GLU A 242 -9.70 10.47 -18.96
N HIS A 243 -9.75 9.44 -18.10
CA HIS A 243 -9.08 9.44 -16.81
C HIS A 243 -8.23 8.19 -16.61
N THR A 244 -7.05 8.38 -16.03
CA THR A 244 -6.11 7.29 -15.72
C THR A 244 -6.02 7.08 -14.21
N PRO A 245 -6.14 5.83 -13.71
CA PRO A 245 -5.95 5.55 -12.30
C PRO A 245 -4.45 5.52 -11.97
N VAL A 246 -4.06 6.17 -10.88
CA VAL A 246 -2.67 6.21 -10.41
C VAL A 246 -2.55 5.35 -9.16
N LYS A 247 -1.82 4.24 -9.27
CA LYS A 247 -1.55 3.33 -8.16
C LYS A 247 -0.13 3.56 -7.63
N ALA A 248 0.01 3.72 -6.31
CA ALA A 248 1.29 3.87 -5.61
C ALA A 248 1.85 2.53 -5.16
#